data_AF-A0A6H0TN05-F1
#
_entry.id   AF-A0A6H0TN05-F1
#
_cell.length_a   1.000
_cell.length_b   1.000
_cell.length_c   1.000
_cell.angle_alpha   90.00
_cell.angle_beta   90.00
_cell.angle_gamma   90.00
#
_symmetry.space_group_name_H-M   'P 1'
#
loop_
_entity.id
_entity.type
_entity.pdbx_description
1 polymer ?
#
loop_
_entity_poly.entity_id
_entity_poly.type
_entity_poly.pdbx_seq_one_letter_code
_entity_poly.pdbx_strand_id
1 'polypeptide(L)'
;MFLTRKVEVQLLDGEKIRTANADDDYIVGVTSSRPGILADTQDPTCSKYLLDEWNREIYEEVVKEAIKDSTGNVIVPKHVETRKKSTPIGILIFRVAHD
;
A
#
# COMPACT_ATOMS: atom_id res chain seq x y z
N MET A 1 2.33 -34.86 -11.18
CA MET A 1 2.79 -35.07 -9.79
C MET A 1 3.10 -33.70 -9.21
N PHE A 2 2.15 -33.08 -8.52
CA PHE A 2 2.28 -31.73 -7.96
C PHE A 2 2.53 -31.85 -6.46
N LEU A 3 3.80 -31.71 -6.06
CA LEU A 3 4.19 -31.60 -4.66
C LEU A 3 4.61 -30.15 -4.40
N THR A 4 3.69 -29.38 -3.85
CA THR A 4 4.04 -28.20 -3.06
C THR A 4 3.09 -28.18 -1.87
N ARG A 5 3.52 -28.77 -0.76
CA ARG A 5 2.91 -28.57 0.55
C ARG A 5 3.97 -28.01 1.48
N LYS A 6 4.26 -26.72 1.32
CA LYS A 6 4.88 -25.95 2.40
C LYS A 6 3.76 -25.13 3.03
N VAL A 7 3.26 -25.62 4.15
CA VAL A 7 2.23 -24.93 4.95
C VAL A 7 2.99 -24.02 5.89
N GLU A 8 2.83 -22.72 5.70
CA GLU A 8 3.52 -21.70 6.49
C GLU A 8 2.47 -20.93 7.31
N VAL A 9 2.76 -20.72 8.60
CA VAL A 9 1.85 -20.19 9.60
C VAL A 9 2.42 -18.90 10.18
N GLN A 10 1.52 -17.98 10.53
CA GLN A 10 1.82 -16.73 11.22
C GLN A 10 1.08 -16.74 12.57
N LEU A 11 1.74 -16.38 13.67
CA LEU A 11 1.10 -16.09 14.95
C LEU A 11 1.68 -14.83 15.59
N LEU A 12 0.75 -14.06 16.15
CA LEU A 12 0.68 -12.89 17.06
C LEU A 12 1.93 -12.18 17.66
N ASP A 13 3.17 -12.53 17.30
CA ASP A 13 4.40 -11.79 17.69
C ASP A 13 5.12 -11.12 16.49
N GLY A 14 4.46 -11.05 15.34
CA GLY A 14 4.27 -9.74 14.71
C GLY A 14 4.91 -9.43 13.35
N GLU A 15 5.92 -10.15 12.82
CA GLU A 15 6.53 -9.67 11.55
C GLU A 15 6.94 -10.73 10.52
N LYS A 16 7.10 -12.01 10.88
CA LYS A 16 7.67 -13.01 9.94
C LYS A 16 6.88 -14.31 9.89
N ILE A 17 6.84 -14.88 8.70
CA ILE A 17 6.22 -16.18 8.40
C ILE A 17 7.18 -17.30 8.80
N ARG A 18 6.66 -18.38 9.43
CA ARG A 18 7.43 -19.61 9.72
C ARG A 18 6.67 -20.86 9.30
N THR A 19 7.32 -22.03 9.34
CA THR A 19 6.61 -23.31 9.11
C THR A 19 5.70 -23.62 10.30
N ALA A 20 4.51 -24.17 10.02
CA ALA A 20 3.56 -24.65 11.02
C ALA A 20 4.16 -25.78 11.88
N ASN A 21 3.78 -25.88 13.15
CA ASN A 21 4.04 -27.04 13.99
C ASN A 21 2.79 -27.46 14.78
N ALA A 22 2.90 -28.55 15.56
CA ALA A 22 1.77 -29.13 16.27
C ALA A 22 1.29 -28.31 17.48
N ASP A 23 2.10 -27.34 17.92
CA ASP A 23 1.82 -26.47 19.06
C ASP A 23 1.09 -25.17 18.63
N ASP A 24 0.82 -24.99 17.33
CA ASP A 24 0.15 -23.80 16.79
C ASP A 24 -1.38 -23.89 16.96
N ASP A 25 -1.97 -22.85 17.55
CA ASP A 25 -3.43 -22.75 17.73
C ASP A 25 -4.20 -22.65 16.41
N TYR A 26 -3.60 -22.02 15.38
CA TYR A 26 -4.23 -21.83 14.08
C TYR A 26 -3.23 -21.72 12.93
N ILE A 27 -3.69 -22.10 11.73
CA ILE A 27 -2.96 -21.94 10.47
C ILE A 27 -3.52 -20.72 9.74
N VAL A 28 -2.69 -19.71 9.49
CA VAL A 28 -3.10 -18.45 8.81
C VAL A 28 -3.10 -18.56 7.29
N GLY A 29 -2.28 -19.45 6.70
CA GLY A 29 -2.19 -19.55 5.25
C GLY A 29 -1.38 -20.73 4.73
N VAL A 30 -1.21 -20.78 3.41
CA VAL A 30 -0.35 -21.74 2.71
C VAL A 30 0.42 -21.00 1.63
N THR A 31 1.74 -21.20 1.60
CA THR A 31 2.60 -20.61 0.57
C THR A 31 2.46 -21.39 -0.73
N SER A 32 2.00 -20.71 -1.78
CA SER A 32 1.78 -21.29 -3.11
C SER A 32 2.70 -20.66 -4.14
N SER A 33 3.32 -21.48 -4.97
CA SER A 33 4.09 -21.02 -6.13
C SER A 33 3.21 -20.63 -7.32
N ARG A 34 1.89 -20.87 -7.24
CA ARG A 34 0.90 -20.55 -8.28
C ARG A 34 -0.37 -19.97 -7.65
N PRO A 35 -0.32 -18.78 -7.05
CA PRO A 35 -1.52 -18.13 -6.54
C PRO A 35 -2.42 -17.69 -7.71
N GLY A 36 -3.74 -17.74 -7.51
CA GLY A 36 -4.70 -17.19 -8.47
C GLY A 36 -4.77 -15.67 -8.42
N ILE A 37 -4.57 -15.09 -7.22
CA ILE A 37 -4.57 -13.65 -6.96
C ILE A 37 -3.47 -13.39 -5.92
N LEU A 38 -2.71 -12.31 -6.12
CA LEU A 38 -1.76 -11.79 -5.14
C LEU A 38 -2.24 -10.40 -4.68
N ALA A 39 -2.36 -10.21 -3.38
CA ALA A 39 -2.76 -8.94 -2.78
C ALA A 39 -1.54 -8.24 -2.16
N ASP A 40 -1.61 -6.92 -2.07
CA ASP A 40 -0.65 -6.02 -1.43
C ASP A 40 0.82 -6.26 -1.82
N THR A 41 1.15 -5.94 -3.08
CA THR A 41 2.52 -6.06 -3.61
C THR A 41 3.34 -4.78 -3.48
N GLN A 42 2.83 -3.78 -2.77
CA GLN A 42 3.48 -2.47 -2.65
C GLN A 42 4.47 -2.51 -1.48
N ASP A 43 5.67 -2.00 -1.71
CA ASP A 43 6.64 -1.77 -0.64
C ASP A 43 6.19 -0.56 0.19
N PRO A 44 5.79 -0.74 1.47
CA PRO A 44 5.31 0.36 2.30
C PRO A 44 6.42 1.34 2.66
N THR A 45 7.70 0.91 2.70
CA THR A 45 8.84 1.76 3.08
C THR A 45 9.12 2.83 2.03
N CYS A 46 8.90 2.53 0.75
CA CYS A 46 9.06 3.46 -0.36
C CYS A 46 7.75 4.10 -0.84
N SER A 47 6.71 4.16 0.00
CA SER A 47 5.43 4.73 -0.44
C SER A 47 5.53 6.24 -0.70
N LYS A 48 5.18 6.63 -1.93
CA LYS A 48 5.06 8.03 -2.37
C LYS A 48 3.91 8.78 -1.68
N TYR A 49 2.95 8.05 -1.14
CA TYR A 49 1.70 8.61 -0.60
C TYR A 49 1.61 8.38 0.90
N LEU A 50 0.92 9.29 1.56
CA LEU A 50 0.69 9.20 3.00
C LEU A 50 -0.33 8.09 3.26
N LEU A 51 0.02 7.20 4.19
CA LEU A 51 -0.82 6.11 4.64
C LEU A 51 -1.29 6.37 6.07
N ASP A 52 -2.48 5.90 6.40
CA ASP A 52 -3.00 5.91 7.77
C ASP A 52 -2.45 4.74 8.61
N GLU A 53 -2.87 4.64 9.87
CA GLU A 53 -2.49 3.56 10.79
C GLU A 53 -2.92 2.15 10.35
N TRP A 54 -3.78 2.03 9.32
CA TRP A 54 -4.20 0.77 8.73
C TRP A 54 -3.57 0.51 7.36
N ASN A 55 -2.50 1.23 7.01
CA ASN A 55 -1.80 1.14 5.72
C ASN A 55 -2.67 1.54 4.51
N ARG A 56 -3.70 2.37 4.71
CA ARG A 56 -4.60 2.84 3.63
C ARG A 56 -4.19 4.22 3.16
N GLU A 57 -4.36 4.47 1.86
CA GLU A 57 -4.02 5.76 1.25
C GLU A 57 -4.94 6.88 1.75
N ILE A 58 -4.34 7.99 2.19
CA ILE A 58 -5.09 9.19 2.59
C ILE A 58 -5.35 10.06 1.36
N TYR A 59 -6.59 10.51 1.21
CA TYR A 59 -7.04 11.39 0.13
C TYR A 59 -7.29 12.82 0.61
N GLU A 60 -7.10 13.78 -0.29
CA GLU A 60 -7.43 15.18 -0.08
C GLU A 60 -8.24 15.73 -1.26
N GLU A 61 -9.16 16.65 -0.96
CA GLU A 61 -9.86 17.43 -1.97
C GLU A 61 -9.08 18.71 -2.27
N VAL A 62 -8.77 18.94 -3.54
CA VAL A 62 -8.04 20.11 -3.99
C VAL A 62 -8.87 20.88 -4.99
N VAL A 63 -9.08 22.17 -4.69
CA VAL A 63 -9.72 23.10 -5.60
C VAL A 63 -8.73 23.44 -6.72
N LYS A 64 -9.04 23.02 -7.94
CA LYS A 64 -8.30 23.38 -9.15
C LYS A 64 -8.96 24.59 -9.78
N GLU A 65 -8.20 25.67 -9.93
CA GLU A 65 -8.67 26.86 -10.63
C GLU A 65 -8.87 26.59 -12.13
N ALA A 66 -9.69 27.42 -12.76
CA ALA A 66 -10.00 27.27 -14.18
C ALA A 66 -8.73 27.45 -15.04
N ILE A 67 -8.49 26.53 -15.96
CA ILE A 67 -7.42 26.63 -16.95
C ILE A 67 -7.96 27.37 -18.16
N LYS A 68 -7.30 28.45 -18.56
CA LYS A 68 -7.67 29.29 -19.69
C LYS A 68 -6.66 29.16 -20.84
N ASP A 69 -7.13 29.31 -22.07
CA ASP A 69 -6.26 29.46 -23.23
C ASP A 69 -5.60 30.85 -23.28
N SER A 70 -4.71 31.06 -24.25
CA SER A 70 -4.02 32.35 -24.46
C SER A 70 -4.97 33.50 -24.84
N THR A 71 -6.17 33.18 -25.33
CA THR A 71 -7.25 34.13 -25.66
C THR A 71 -8.21 34.39 -24.50
N GLY A 72 -8.04 33.70 -23.37
CA GLY A 72 -8.86 33.86 -22.16
C GLY A 72 -10.12 32.99 -22.10
N ASN A 73 -10.35 32.10 -23.06
CA ASN A 73 -11.46 31.15 -22.99
C ASN A 73 -11.12 30.03 -22.00
N VAL A 74 -12.13 29.60 -21.23
CA VAL A 74 -11.97 28.53 -20.24
C VAL A 74 -11.92 27.18 -20.97
N ILE A 75 -10.77 26.48 -20.87
CA ILE A 75 -10.58 25.13 -21.40
C ILE A 75 -11.08 24.10 -20.38
N VAL A 76 -10.73 24.31 -19.11
CA VAL A 76 -11.16 23.46 -17.99
C VAL A 76 -11.75 24.35 -16.91
N PRO A 77 -13.03 24.16 -16.53
CA PRO A 77 -13.63 24.96 -15.49
C PRO A 77 -13.03 24.64 -14.12
N LYS A 78 -13.22 25.58 -13.18
CA LYS A 78 -12.87 25.37 -11.78
C LYS A 78 -13.63 24.15 -11.25
N HIS A 79 -12.92 23.22 -10.64
CA HIS A 79 -13.50 21.99 -10.10
C HIS A 79 -12.71 21.51 -8.88
N VAL A 80 -13.31 20.60 -8.14
CA VAL A 80 -12.68 19.91 -7.01
C VAL A 80 -12.18 18.56 -7.51
N GLU A 81 -10.93 18.25 -7.23
CA GLU A 81 -10.30 16.97 -7.57
C GLU A 81 -9.94 16.25 -6.27
N THR A 82 -10.36 14.99 -6.13
CA THR A 82 -9.92 14.11 -5.05
C THR A 82 -8.63 13.42 -5.47
N ARG A 83 -7.54 13.62 -4.72
CA ARG A 83 -6.24 13.01 -5.03
C ARG A 83 -5.60 12.39 -3.79
N LYS A 84 -4.69 11.44 -4.01
CA LYS A 84 -3.86 10.86 -2.94
C LYS A 84 -2.93 11.92 -2.37
N LYS A 85 -2.84 12.00 -1.05
CA LYS A 85 -1.95 12.93 -0.36
C LYS A 85 -0.51 12.45 -0.46
N SER A 86 0.37 13.27 -1.02
CA SER A 86 1.79 12.92 -1.15
C SER A 86 2.51 12.99 0.19
N THR A 87 3.42 12.06 0.44
CA THR A 87 4.30 12.11 1.61
C THR A 87 5.25 13.32 1.50
N PRO A 88 5.33 14.20 2.50
CA PRO A 88 6.31 15.29 2.53
C PRO A 88 7.76 14.75 2.50
N ILE A 89 8.65 15.48 1.80
CA ILE A 89 10.07 15.09 1.62
C ILE A 89 10.78 14.83 2.96
N GLY A 90 10.47 15.58 4.02
CA GLY A 90 11.08 15.39 5.33
C GLY A 90 10.74 14.05 5.99
N ILE A 91 9.53 13.51 5.78
CA ILE A 91 9.07 12.25 6.38
C ILE A 91 9.68 11.03 5.66
N LEU A 92 9.93 11.18 4.35
CA LEU A 92 10.58 10.14 3.54
C LEU A 92 11.99 9.81 4.05
N ILE A 93 12.76 10.81 4.49
CA ILE A 93 14.13 10.60 5.00
C ILE A 93 14.12 9.79 6.31
N PHE A 94 13.18 10.06 7.23
CA PHE A 94 13.09 9.34 8.50
C PHE A 94 12.64 7.89 8.33
N ARG A 95 11.79 7.58 7.35
CA ARG A 95 11.37 6.19 7.07
C ARG A 95 12.48 5.35 6.44
N VAL A 96 13.32 5.94 5.58
CA VAL A 96 14.45 5.23 4.97
C VAL A 96 15.61 5.02 5.95
N ALA A 97 15.72 5.83 7.00
CA ALA A 97 16.83 5.78 7.96
C ALA A 97 16.55 4.87 9.19
N HIS A 98 15.45 4.12 9.22
CA HIS A 98 15.09 3.21 10.31
C HIS A 98 15.06 1.73 9.91
N ASP A 99 15.56 1.40 8.72
CA ASP A 99 15.85 0.03 8.27
C ASP A 99 17.36 -0.26 8.26
#